data_AF-A0A6H2NL52-F1
#
_entry.id   AF-A0A6H2NL52-F1
#
_cell.length_a   1.000
_cell.length_b   1.000
_cell.length_c   1.000
_cell.angle_alpha   90.00
_cell.angle_beta   90.00
_cell.angle_gamma   90.00
#
_symmetry.space_group_name_H-M   'P 1'
#
loop_
_entity.id
_entity.type
_entity.pdbx_description
1 polymer ?
#
loop_
_entity_poly.entity_id
_entity_poly.type
_entity_poly.pdbx_seq_one_letter_code
_entity_poly.pdbx_strand_id
1 'polypeptide(L)'
;MTSATDPSVTDLSAQLQAALDLARQVETHSQAQAAFQTLLADVQTQSPELAPLFEQLWQAHIRSQRSSRFWEQVSEVEKGLSDRLTASHIQLKQNYLRLMQEQ
;
A
#
# COMPACT_ATOMS: atom_id res chain seq x y z
N MET A 1 21.59 36.13 -14.66
CA MET A 1 22.07 34.82 -14.14
C MET A 1 20.90 34.15 -13.43
N THR A 2 20.10 33.39 -14.16
CA THR A 2 19.07 32.50 -13.60
C THR A 2 19.15 31.23 -14.42
N SER A 3 19.71 30.19 -13.80
CA SER A 3 19.94 28.89 -14.42
C SER A 3 18.62 28.37 -15.00
N ALA A 4 18.64 28.08 -16.30
CA ALA A 4 17.58 27.36 -16.96
C ALA A 4 17.40 26.02 -16.23
N THR A 5 16.23 25.79 -15.67
CA THR A 5 15.83 24.46 -15.20
C THR A 5 15.81 23.55 -16.42
N ASP A 6 16.70 22.56 -16.44
CA ASP A 6 16.80 21.60 -17.54
C ASP A 6 15.43 20.92 -17.76
N PRO A 7 14.86 20.95 -18.98
CA PRO A 7 13.54 20.39 -19.26
C PRO A 7 13.46 18.90 -18.94
N SER A 8 14.58 18.17 -19.00
CA SER A 8 14.70 16.74 -18.68
C SER A 8 14.38 16.40 -17.21
N VAL A 9 14.74 17.29 -16.27
CA VAL A 9 14.49 17.06 -14.83
C VAL A 9 13.00 17.19 -14.50
N THR A 10 12.30 18.07 -15.20
CA THR A 10 10.85 18.27 -15.03
C THR A 10 10.08 17.05 -15.54
N ASP A 11 10.48 16.47 -16.68
CA ASP A 11 9.89 15.25 -17.22
C ASP A 11 10.10 14.03 -16.32
N LEU A 12 11.30 13.86 -15.75
CA LEU A 12 11.59 12.74 -14.83
C LEU A 12 10.71 12.81 -13.57
N SER A 13 10.54 14.02 -13.03
CA SER A 13 9.69 14.24 -11.85
C SER A 13 8.22 13.92 -12.12
N ALA A 14 7.71 14.27 -13.30
CA ALA A 14 6.34 13.99 -13.72
C ALA A 14 6.11 12.48 -13.95
N GLN A 15 7.07 11.79 -14.55
CA GLN A 15 7.00 10.34 -14.76
C GLN A 15 7.07 9.57 -13.43
N LEU A 16 7.90 10.02 -12.48
CA LEU A 16 7.95 9.44 -11.15
C LEU A 16 6.63 9.64 -10.40
N GLN A 17 6.05 10.84 -10.48
CA GLN A 17 4.75 11.13 -9.88
C GLN A 17 3.66 10.22 -10.44
N ALA A 18 3.63 10.01 -11.76
CA ALA A 18 2.69 9.09 -12.39
C ALA A 18 2.88 7.63 -11.92
N ALA A 19 4.14 7.17 -11.77
CA ALA A 19 4.43 5.84 -11.23
C ALA A 19 3.98 5.70 -9.76
N LEU A 20 4.16 6.74 -8.94
CA LEU A 20 3.70 6.77 -7.55
C LEU A 20 2.17 6.79 -7.44
N ASP A 21 1.48 7.51 -8.31
CA ASP A 21 0.02 7.51 -8.35
C ASP A 21 -0.55 6.16 -8.79
N LEU A 22 0.10 5.49 -9.75
CA LEU A 22 -0.22 4.10 -10.10
C LEU A 22 0.10 3.13 -8.97
N ALA A 23 1.11 3.40 -8.14
CA ALA A 23 1.44 2.54 -7.01
C ALA A 23 0.38 2.59 -5.90
N ARG A 24 -0.46 3.62 -5.81
CA ARG A 24 -1.52 3.72 -4.78
C ARG A 24 -2.58 2.62 -4.86
N GLN A 25 -2.82 2.06 -6.04
CA GLN A 25 -3.81 1.01 -6.25
C GLN A 25 -3.10 -0.35 -6.40
N VAL A 26 -3.50 -1.33 -5.59
CA VAL A 26 -2.89 -2.68 -5.59
C VAL A 26 -3.05 -3.36 -6.95
N GLU A 27 -4.15 -3.08 -7.65
CA GLU A 27 -4.47 -3.60 -8.98
C GLU A 27 -3.50 -3.09 -10.05
N THR A 28 -2.96 -1.89 -9.89
CA THR A 28 -2.02 -1.25 -10.83
C THR A 28 -0.56 -1.34 -10.38
N HIS A 29 -0.25 -2.08 -9.31
CA HIS A 29 1.13 -2.27 -8.85
C HIS A 29 2.06 -2.83 -9.93
N SER A 30 1.60 -3.76 -10.77
CA SER A 30 2.40 -4.32 -11.86
C SER A 30 2.72 -3.27 -12.93
N GLN A 31 1.77 -2.38 -13.24
CA GLN A 31 1.98 -1.26 -14.15
C GLN A 31 2.88 -0.18 -13.54
N ALA A 32 2.70 0.13 -12.26
CA ALA A 32 3.56 1.05 -11.51
C ALA A 32 5.01 0.55 -11.47
N GLN A 33 5.21 -0.74 -11.21
CA GLN A 33 6.52 -1.39 -11.24
C GLN A 33 7.14 -1.30 -12.65
N ALA A 34 6.37 -1.53 -13.71
CA ALA A 34 6.86 -1.43 -15.08
C ALA A 34 7.27 0.01 -15.44
N ALA A 35 6.45 1.01 -15.09
CA ALA A 35 6.75 2.42 -15.29
C ALA A 35 8.01 2.85 -14.50
N PHE A 36 8.15 2.37 -13.26
CA PHE A 36 9.34 2.61 -12.44
C PHE A 36 10.59 1.96 -13.05
N GLN A 37 10.50 0.75 -13.60
CA GLN A 37 11.65 0.08 -14.25
C GLN A 37 12.13 0.84 -15.49
N THR A 38 11.21 1.40 -16.29
CA THR A 38 11.57 2.27 -17.42
C THR A 38 12.32 3.51 -16.95
N LEU A 39 11.86 4.12 -15.87
CA LEU A 39 12.46 5.31 -15.28
C LEU A 39 13.82 5.00 -14.64
N LEU A 40 13.96 3.85 -13.99
CA LEU A 40 15.20 3.35 -13.42
C LEU A 40 16.25 3.09 -14.50
N ALA A 41 15.85 2.53 -15.65
CA ALA A 41 16.76 2.31 -16.79
C ALA A 41 17.30 3.63 -17.37
N ASP A 42 16.46 4.68 -17.43
CA ASP A 42 16.90 6.00 -17.87
C ASP A 42 17.84 6.66 -16.83
N VAL A 43 17.49 6.60 -15.55
CA VAL A 43 18.36 7.06 -14.45
C VAL A 43 19.68 6.29 -14.43
N GLN A 44 19.69 4.99 -14.70
CA GLN A 44 20.91 4.19 -14.74
C GLN A 44 21.81 4.53 -15.94
N THR A 45 21.22 4.99 -17.03
CA THR A 45 21.94 5.47 -18.21
C THR A 45 22.55 6.86 -17.97
N GLN A 46 21.83 7.74 -17.28
CA GLN A 46 22.26 9.12 -17.02
C GLN A 46 23.16 9.25 -15.78
N SER A 47 22.92 8.45 -14.75
CA SER A 47 23.57 8.55 -13.44
C SER A 47 23.51 7.20 -12.71
N PRO A 48 24.39 6.24 -13.07
CA PRO A 48 24.37 4.87 -12.54
C PRO A 48 24.55 4.80 -11.01
N GLU A 49 25.17 5.81 -10.42
CA GLU A 49 25.35 5.97 -8.97
C GLU A 49 24.06 6.34 -8.22
N LEU A 50 23.09 6.93 -8.90
CA LEU A 50 21.79 7.32 -8.32
C LEU A 50 20.73 6.21 -8.46
N ALA A 51 20.86 5.33 -9.44
CA ALA A 51 19.96 4.19 -9.65
C ALA A 51 19.70 3.34 -8.38
N PRO A 52 20.72 2.90 -7.61
CA PRO A 52 20.48 2.09 -6.40
C PRO A 52 19.75 2.88 -5.31
N LEU A 53 20.00 4.18 -5.18
CA LEU A 53 19.27 5.05 -4.23
C LEU A 53 17.80 5.20 -4.64
N PHE A 54 17.55 5.35 -5.94
CA PHE A 54 16.21 5.43 -6.51
C PHE A 54 15.41 4.14 -6.26
N GLU A 55 16.04 2.99 -6.45
CA GLU A 55 15.44 1.68 -6.17
C GLU A 55 15.12 1.51 -4.68
N GLN A 56 16.03 1.91 -3.78
CA GLN A 56 15.79 1.86 -2.34
C GLN A 56 14.60 2.74 -1.92
N LEU A 57 14.49 3.95 -2.46
CA LEU A 57 13.38 4.86 -2.18
C LEU A 57 12.04 4.30 -2.67
N TRP A 58 12.01 3.70 -3.85
CA TRP A 58 10.82 3.03 -4.38
C TRP A 58 10.39 1.86 -3.48
N GLN A 59 11.33 0.98 -3.12
CA GLN A 59 11.01 -0.15 -2.24
C GLN A 59 10.50 0.32 -0.86
N ALA A 60 11.08 1.36 -0.28
CA ALA A 60 10.62 1.95 0.97
C ALA A 60 9.18 2.49 0.84
N HIS A 61 8.87 3.19 -0.26
CA HIS A 61 7.53 3.71 -0.52
C HIS A 61 6.48 2.59 -0.65
N ILE A 62 6.77 1.56 -1.43
CA ILE A 62 5.86 0.41 -1.61
C ILE A 62 5.63 -0.33 -0.29
N ARG A 63 6.70 -0.55 0.50
CA ARG A 63 6.58 -1.18 1.83
C ARG A 63 5.73 -0.34 2.78
N SER A 64 5.91 0.98 2.76
CA SER A 64 5.13 1.91 3.59
C SER A 64 3.66 2.01 3.18
N GLN A 65 3.34 1.94 1.88
CA GLN A 65 1.94 1.89 1.46
C GLN A 65 1.27 0.56 1.85
N ARG A 66 1.97 -0.56 1.67
CA ARG A 66 1.45 -1.88 2.00
C ARG A 66 1.21 -2.05 3.49
N SER A 67 2.00 -1.42 4.36
CA SER A 67 1.75 -1.47 5.81
C SER A 67 0.44 -0.79 6.18
N SER A 68 0.08 0.35 5.57
CA SER A 68 -1.20 1.03 5.87
C SER A 68 -2.41 0.18 5.48
N ARG A 69 -2.42 -0.40 4.27
CA ARG A 69 -3.50 -1.30 3.83
C ARG A 69 -3.52 -2.61 4.61
N PHE A 70 -2.35 -3.13 4.98
CA PHE A 70 -2.24 -4.31 5.83
C PHE A 70 -2.87 -4.06 7.20
N TRP A 71 -2.60 -2.91 7.83
CA TRP A 71 -3.21 -2.54 9.11
C TRP A 71 -4.73 -2.35 9.00
N GLU A 72 -5.23 -1.81 7.89
CA GLU A 72 -6.66 -1.74 7.59
C GLU A 72 -7.30 -3.13 7.52
N GLN A 73 -6.68 -4.05 6.77
CA GLN A 73 -7.19 -5.42 6.63
C GLN A 73 -7.14 -6.20 7.95
N VAL A 74 -6.06 -6.03 8.73
CA VAL A 74 -5.94 -6.64 10.06
C VAL A 74 -7.01 -6.09 10.99
N SER A 75 -7.27 -4.77 10.98
CA SER A 75 -8.31 -4.15 11.80
C SER A 75 -9.71 -4.62 11.41
N GLU A 76 -9.99 -4.77 10.11
CA GLU A 76 -11.29 -5.27 9.63
C GLU A 76 -11.52 -6.74 10.00
N VAL A 77 -10.46 -7.56 9.91
CA VAL A 77 -10.51 -8.97 10.35
C VAL A 77 -10.69 -9.08 11.87
N GLU A 78 -10.00 -8.25 12.66
CA GLU A 78 -10.16 -8.19 14.12
C GLU A 78 -11.59 -7.81 14.50
N LYS A 79 -12.16 -6.80 13.84
CA LYS A 79 -13.54 -6.37 14.04
C LYS A 79 -14.53 -7.50 13.73
N GLY A 80 -14.37 -8.19 12.59
CA GLY A 80 -15.20 -9.33 12.22
C GLY A 80 -15.10 -10.52 13.18
N LEU A 81 -13.92 -10.76 13.76
CA LEU A 81 -13.73 -11.78 14.81
C LEU A 81 -14.45 -11.40 16.11
N SER A 82 -14.34 -10.13 16.51
CA SER A 82 -14.96 -9.60 17.73
C SER A 82 -16.49 -9.64 17.66
N ASP A 83 -17.07 -9.29 16.51
CA ASP A 83 -18.51 -9.34 16.29
C ASP A 83 -19.05 -10.78 16.37
N ARG A 84 -18.33 -11.76 15.79
CA ARG A 84 -18.72 -13.18 15.86
C ARG A 84 -18.64 -13.74 17.27
N LEU A 85 -17.60 -13.38 18.03
CA LEU A 85 -17.45 -13.76 19.43
C LEU A 85 -18.58 -13.21 20.29
N THR A 86 -18.92 -11.94 20.08
CA THR A 86 -20.02 -11.26 20.80
C THR A 86 -21.37 -11.91 20.47
N ALA A 87 -21.65 -12.18 19.19
CA ALA A 87 -22.86 -12.86 18.75
C ALA A 87 -22.99 -14.28 19.36
N SER A 88 -21.91 -15.06 19.35
CA SER A 88 -21.86 -16.40 19.95
C SER A 88 -22.12 -16.36 21.45
N HIS A 89 -21.51 -15.41 22.17
CA HIS A 89 -21.71 -15.26 23.61
C HIS A 89 -23.16 -14.89 23.97
N ILE A 90 -23.80 -14.02 23.16
CA ILE A 90 -25.21 -13.67 23.32
C ILE A 90 -26.12 -14.88 23.07
N GLN A 91 -25.86 -15.63 22.00
CA GLN A 91 -26.63 -16.84 21.68
C GLN A 91 -26.50 -17.89 22.78
N LEU A 92 -25.29 -18.09 23.33
CA LEU A 92 -25.06 -19.04 24.42
C LEU A 92 -25.82 -18.63 25.68
N LYS A 93 -25.80 -17.34 26.04
CA LYS A 93 -26.59 -16.81 27.17
C LYS A 93 -28.09 -17.01 26.96
N GLN A 94 -28.61 -16.73 25.76
CA GLN A 94 -30.02 -16.93 25.44
C GLN A 94 -30.41 -18.41 25.48
N ASN A 95 -29.54 -19.30 25.00
CA ASN A 95 -29.76 -20.73 25.03
C ASN A 95 -29.78 -21.26 26.47
N TYR A 96 -28.83 -20.81 27.30
CA TYR A 96 -28.78 -21.17 28.73
C TYR A 96 -30.01 -20.67 29.50
N LEU A 97 -30.46 -19.43 29.25
CA LEU A 97 -31.68 -18.90 29.87
C LEU A 97 -32.93 -19.68 29.45
N ARG A 98 -33.02 -20.09 28.19
CA ARG A 98 -34.13 -20.92 27.70
C ARG A 98 -34.14 -22.29 28.37
N LEU A 99 -32.99 -22.97 28.43
CA LEU A 99 -32.84 -24.26 29.12
C LEU A 99 -33.23 -24.20 30.61
N MET A 100 -32.91 -23.11 31.30
CA MET A 100 -33.27 -22.90 32.71
C MET A 100 -34.75 -22.58 32.93
N GLN A 101 -35.48 -22.12 31.91
CA GLN A 101 -36.93 -21.86 31.96
C GLN A 101 -37.76 -23.09 31.59
N GLU A 102 -37.17 -24.06 30.90
CA GLU A 102 -37.81 -25.33 30.52
C GLU A 102 -37.67 -26.41 31.60
N GLN A 103 -36.89 -26.16 32.67
CA GLN A 103 -36.80 -26.96 33.90
C GLN A 103 -37.74 -26.43 34.98
#